data_AF-A0A7K3VYT9-F1
#
_entry.id   AF-A0A7K3VYT9-F1
#
_cell.length_a   1.000
_cell.length_b   1.000
_cell.length_c   1.000
_cell.angle_alpha   90.00
_cell.angle_beta   90.00
_cell.angle_gamma   90.00
#
_symmetry.space_group_name_H-M   'P 1'
#
loop_
_entity.id
_entity.type
_entity.pdbx_description
1 polymer ?
#
loop_
_entity_poly.entity_id
_entity_poly.type
_entity_poly.pdbx_seq_one_letter_code
_entity_poly.pdbx_strand_id
1 'polypeptide(L)'
;MSALPDDREPVRIEADSAEIEAPRGPAVATVLAEGERVEHAWTAEDFADDDWEHPDTRPRMRGWLHLFAFFGSIVAGAVLIPLAAVQGARAGFSVALYCLTILGLFGISALYHRRRWSPRGWKIMKRLDHSMIFLFIAGTYTPFALLAVDQPTGYWILAGVWAGALAGVSLKLSWPTAPRWLGVPLYIGLGWVAVFILTDILHIAGVTSLVLLAAGGLLYTAGGIAYAIKKPNPWPGTFGYHEVFHALTIVAAICHYIAVYFAVYNSPFL
;
A
#
# COMPACT_ATOMS: atom_id res chain seq x y z
N MET A 1 15.52 -15.48 -33.52
CA MET A 1 14.66 -14.46 -34.16
C MET A 1 13.37 -14.43 -33.36
N SER A 2 13.11 -13.40 -32.56
CA SER A 2 11.80 -13.30 -31.91
C SER A 2 10.78 -13.07 -33.02
N ALA A 3 9.64 -13.74 -32.96
CA ALA A 3 8.54 -13.44 -33.85
C ALA A 3 8.22 -11.94 -33.71
N LEU A 4 8.00 -11.26 -34.83
CA LEU A 4 7.47 -9.90 -34.78
C LEU A 4 6.13 -9.96 -34.03
N PRO A 5 5.91 -9.13 -33.00
CA PRO A 5 4.64 -9.07 -32.27
C PRO A 5 3.47 -8.90 -33.26
N ASP A 6 2.36 -9.61 -33.01
CA ASP A 6 1.13 -9.55 -33.82
C ASP A 6 0.67 -8.10 -34.00
N ASP A 7 0.35 -7.69 -35.24
CA ASP A 7 -0.08 -6.32 -35.57
C ASP A 7 -1.37 -5.90 -34.84
N ARG A 8 -2.09 -6.86 -34.28
CA ARG A 8 -3.31 -6.65 -33.48
C ARG A 8 -3.05 -6.41 -32.00
N GLU A 9 -1.84 -6.71 -31.51
CA GLU A 9 -1.50 -6.50 -30.11
C GLU A 9 -1.41 -4.99 -29.81
N PRO A 10 -2.05 -4.49 -28.74
CA PRO A 10 -1.93 -3.10 -28.35
C PRO A 10 -0.50 -2.81 -27.91
N VAL A 11 0.10 -1.75 -28.48
CA VAL A 11 1.45 -1.32 -28.18
C VAL A 11 1.39 0.13 -27.72
N ARG A 12 2.12 0.43 -26.64
CA ARG A 12 2.32 1.82 -26.21
C ARG A 12 3.54 2.39 -26.88
N ILE A 13 3.33 3.46 -27.65
CA ILE A 13 4.35 4.16 -28.41
C ILE A 13 4.65 5.51 -27.74
N GLU A 14 5.93 5.76 -27.49
CA GLU A 14 6.44 7.08 -27.14
C GLU A 14 7.03 7.72 -28.41
N ALA A 15 6.59 8.95 -28.71
CA ALA A 15 7.03 9.76 -29.85
C ALA A 15 7.40 11.17 -29.38
N ASP A 16 8.02 11.97 -30.27
CA ASP A 16 8.65 13.25 -29.92
C ASP A 16 7.70 14.24 -29.22
N SER A 17 6.39 14.22 -29.52
CA SER A 17 5.41 15.13 -28.90
C SER A 17 4.29 14.46 -28.09
N ALA A 18 4.14 13.14 -28.18
CA ALA A 18 3.01 12.43 -27.60
C ALA A 18 3.30 10.96 -27.23
N GLU A 19 2.48 10.42 -26.33
CA GLU A 19 2.37 8.98 -26.11
C GLU A 19 1.05 8.48 -26.69
N ILE A 20 1.11 7.48 -27.58
CA ILE A 20 -0.04 6.88 -28.25
C ILE A 20 -0.14 5.40 -27.88
N GLU A 21 -1.33 4.90 -27.55
CA GLU A 21 -1.55 3.49 -27.20
C GLU A 21 -2.70 2.95 -28.06
N ALA A 22 -2.36 2.10 -29.03
CA ALA A 22 -3.28 1.53 -30.02
C ALA A 22 -2.71 0.19 -30.55
N PRO A 23 -3.51 -0.62 -31.28
CA PRO A 23 -2.96 -1.77 -32.00
C PRO A 23 -1.75 -1.34 -32.82
N ARG A 24 -0.69 -2.16 -32.81
CA ARG A 24 0.63 -1.79 -33.31
C ARG A 24 0.61 -1.11 -34.67
N GLY A 25 -0.12 -1.68 -35.64
CA GLY A 25 -0.25 -1.12 -37.00
C GLY A 25 -0.81 0.30 -37.00
N PRO A 26 -2.04 0.54 -36.53
CA PRO A 26 -2.62 1.87 -36.38
C PRO A 26 -1.77 2.86 -35.57
N ALA A 27 -1.16 2.43 -34.46
CA ALA A 27 -0.34 3.28 -33.61
C ALA A 27 0.91 3.78 -34.35
N VAL A 28 1.65 2.87 -34.99
CA VAL A 28 2.84 3.21 -35.79
C VAL A 28 2.45 4.05 -37.00
N ALA A 29 1.35 3.72 -37.69
CA ALA A 29 0.86 4.49 -38.83
C ALA A 29 0.49 5.94 -38.45
N THR A 30 -0.06 6.15 -37.25
CA THR A 30 -0.43 7.49 -36.76
C THR A 30 0.81 8.33 -36.49
N VAL A 31 1.79 7.79 -35.75
CA VAL A 31 3.06 8.47 -35.45
C VAL A 31 3.82 8.82 -36.75
N LEU A 32 3.89 7.87 -37.70
CA LEU A 32 4.54 8.12 -38.99
C LEU A 32 3.79 9.14 -39.85
N ALA A 33 2.45 9.17 -39.79
CA ALA A 33 1.64 10.14 -40.54
C ALA A 33 1.80 11.57 -40.02
N GLU A 34 2.10 11.73 -38.72
CA GLU A 34 2.44 13.02 -38.10
C GLU A 34 3.90 13.44 -38.36
N GLY A 35 4.69 12.61 -39.05
CA GLY A 35 6.09 12.85 -39.35
C GLY A 35 7.03 12.61 -38.14
N GLU A 36 6.49 12.02 -37.08
CA GLU A 36 7.23 11.70 -35.86
C GLU A 36 7.91 10.33 -35.95
N ARG A 37 8.92 10.12 -35.12
CA ARG A 37 9.58 8.83 -34.98
C ARG A 37 9.07 8.12 -33.75
N VAL A 38 8.81 6.83 -33.90
CA VAL A 38 8.56 5.92 -32.77
C VAL A 38 9.87 5.75 -32.02
N GLU A 39 9.96 6.28 -30.80
CA GLU A 39 11.14 6.11 -29.95
C GLU A 39 11.12 4.75 -29.25
N HIS A 40 9.98 4.39 -28.64
CA HIS A 40 9.80 3.14 -27.90
C HIS A 40 8.41 2.55 -28.14
N ALA A 41 8.32 1.22 -28.07
CA ALA A 41 7.12 0.44 -28.28
C ALA A 41 7.09 -0.69 -27.23
N TRP A 42 6.15 -0.64 -26.27
CA TRP A 42 6.04 -1.65 -25.20
C TRP A 42 4.82 -2.56 -25.37
N THR A 43 4.99 -3.84 -25.05
CA THR A 43 3.93 -4.86 -24.98
C THR A 43 3.74 -5.37 -23.54
N ALA A 44 2.74 -6.22 -23.31
CA ALA A 44 2.53 -6.86 -22.01
C ALA A 44 3.72 -7.73 -21.55
N GLU A 45 4.44 -8.33 -22.50
CA GLU A 45 5.62 -9.16 -22.23
C GLU A 45 6.75 -8.39 -21.55
N ASP A 46 6.90 -7.09 -21.84
CA ASP A 46 7.96 -6.25 -21.25
C ASP A 46 7.82 -6.08 -19.72
N PHE A 47 6.59 -6.20 -19.22
CA PHE A 47 6.30 -6.16 -17.79
C PHE A 47 6.62 -7.49 -17.09
N ALA A 48 6.49 -8.62 -17.81
CA ALA A 48 6.87 -9.98 -17.41
C ALA A 48 6.34 -10.38 -16.01
N ASP A 49 5.05 -10.12 -15.75
CA ASP A 49 4.42 -10.33 -14.45
C ASP A 49 2.92 -10.60 -14.57
N ASP A 50 2.45 -11.72 -14.04
CA ASP A 50 1.05 -12.16 -14.11
C ASP A 50 0.07 -11.26 -13.33
N ASP A 51 0.60 -10.45 -12.41
CA ASP A 51 -0.18 -9.48 -11.64
C ASP A 51 -0.16 -8.08 -12.30
N TRP A 52 0.51 -7.93 -13.45
CA TRP A 52 0.38 -6.71 -14.24
C TRP A 52 -1.02 -6.62 -14.87
N GLU A 53 -1.71 -5.51 -14.62
CA GLU A 53 -2.98 -5.20 -15.25
C GLU A 53 -2.78 -4.01 -16.20
N HIS A 54 -3.18 -4.19 -17.46
CA HIS A 54 -3.11 -3.13 -18.46
C HIS A 54 -3.89 -1.90 -17.94
N PRO A 55 -3.34 -0.68 -18.06
CA PRO A 55 -3.99 0.55 -17.57
C PRO A 55 -5.43 0.77 -18.06
N ASP A 56 -5.79 0.14 -19.17
CA ASP A 56 -7.10 0.26 -19.83
C ASP A 56 -8.05 -0.91 -19.53
N THR A 57 -7.55 -2.04 -19.03
CA THR A 57 -8.39 -3.19 -18.64
C THR A 57 -8.62 -3.27 -17.13
N ARG A 58 -7.82 -2.56 -16.34
CA ARG A 58 -8.03 -2.44 -14.89
C ARG A 58 -9.38 -1.78 -14.56
N PRO A 59 -9.99 -2.11 -13.42
CA PRO A 59 -11.23 -1.46 -12.97
C PRO A 59 -11.09 0.07 -12.89
N ARG A 60 -12.17 0.79 -13.25
CA ARG A 60 -12.20 2.27 -13.29
C ARG A 60 -11.77 2.94 -11.98
N MET A 61 -12.08 2.33 -10.83
CA MET A 61 -11.75 2.87 -9.51
C MET A 61 -10.31 2.56 -9.04
N ARG A 62 -9.49 1.88 -9.86
CA ARG A 62 -8.11 1.52 -9.48
C ARG A 62 -7.31 2.74 -9.06
N GLY A 63 -6.79 2.68 -7.84
CA GLY A 63 -5.98 3.74 -7.21
C GLY A 63 -6.73 4.97 -6.70
N TRP A 64 -8.01 5.17 -7.02
CA TRP A 64 -8.77 6.36 -6.60
C TRP A 64 -9.01 6.41 -5.09
N LEU A 65 -9.33 5.25 -4.49
CA LEU A 65 -9.56 5.17 -3.05
C LEU A 65 -8.34 5.62 -2.25
N HIS A 66 -7.15 5.11 -2.60
CA HIS A 66 -5.90 5.52 -1.96
C HIS A 66 -5.51 6.97 -2.27
N LEU A 67 -5.86 7.50 -3.45
CA LEU A 67 -5.65 8.91 -3.76
C LEU A 67 -6.42 9.83 -2.80
N PHE A 68 -7.71 9.56 -2.58
CA PHE A 68 -8.48 10.33 -1.60
C PHE A 68 -7.99 10.11 -0.17
N ALA A 69 -7.63 8.87 0.18
CA ALA A 69 -7.09 8.55 1.48
C ALA A 69 -5.73 9.23 1.76
N PHE A 70 -4.91 9.49 0.73
CA PHE A 70 -3.66 10.25 0.87
C PHE A 70 -3.90 11.68 1.33
N PHE A 71 -4.86 12.41 0.73
CA PHE A 71 -5.20 13.74 1.21
C PHE A 71 -5.84 13.70 2.60
N GLY A 72 -6.68 12.68 2.85
CA GLY A 72 -7.24 12.42 4.19
C GLY A 72 -6.15 12.19 5.25
N SER A 73 -5.09 11.46 4.91
CA SER A 73 -4.00 11.18 5.85
C SER A 73 -3.09 12.38 6.12
N ILE A 74 -3.00 13.35 5.19
CA ILE A 74 -2.37 14.65 5.47
C ILE A 74 -3.14 15.36 6.58
N VAL A 75 -4.46 15.45 6.46
CA VAL A 75 -5.31 16.10 7.48
C VAL A 75 -5.24 15.33 8.80
N ALA A 76 -5.34 14.01 8.76
CA ALA A 76 -5.24 13.16 9.94
C ALA A 76 -3.88 13.34 10.66
N GLY A 77 -2.77 13.35 9.93
CA GLY A 77 -1.44 13.61 10.49
C GLY A 77 -1.31 15.02 11.07
N ALA A 78 -1.80 16.04 10.36
CA ALA A 78 -1.79 17.43 10.82
C ALA A 78 -2.59 17.64 12.12
N VAL A 79 -3.57 16.78 12.40
CA VAL A 79 -4.34 16.79 13.64
C VAL A 79 -3.68 15.96 14.74
N LEU A 80 -3.37 14.69 14.49
CA LEU A 80 -2.93 13.79 15.57
C LEU A 80 -1.49 14.05 16.03
N ILE A 81 -0.60 14.48 15.14
CA ILE A 81 0.80 14.71 15.50
C ILE A 81 0.93 15.83 16.55
N PRO A 82 0.34 17.03 16.38
CA PRO A 82 0.40 18.06 17.41
C PRO A 82 -0.29 17.63 18.71
N LEU A 83 -1.44 16.96 18.63
CA LEU A 83 -2.16 16.44 19.80
C LEU A 83 -1.32 15.44 20.60
N ALA A 84 -0.54 14.60 19.93
CA ALA A 84 0.38 13.68 20.60
C ALA A 84 1.64 14.40 21.13
N ALA A 85 2.16 15.39 20.39
CA ALA A 85 3.36 16.11 20.78
C ALA A 85 3.18 16.93 22.06
N VAL A 86 1.98 17.48 22.31
CA VAL A 86 1.69 18.19 23.58
C VAL A 86 1.63 17.27 24.80
N GLN A 87 1.36 15.98 24.59
CA GLN A 87 1.36 14.98 25.65
C GLN A 87 2.78 14.57 26.04
N GLY A 88 3.71 14.58 25.09
CA GLY A 88 5.13 14.28 25.34
C GLY A 88 5.89 14.01 24.05
N ALA A 89 7.21 14.21 24.08
CA ALA A 89 8.08 13.99 22.91
C ALA A 89 7.99 12.55 22.39
N ARG A 90 7.83 11.59 23.29
CA ARG A 90 7.66 10.17 22.98
C ARG A 90 6.39 9.91 22.17
N ALA A 91 5.26 10.48 22.59
CA ALA A 91 4.00 10.38 21.87
C ALA A 91 4.07 11.06 20.51
N GLY A 92 4.56 12.31 20.47
CA GLY A 92 4.75 13.06 19.24
C GLY A 92 5.59 12.32 18.19
N PHE A 93 6.74 11.75 18.59
CA PHE A 93 7.59 10.96 17.70
C PHE A 93 6.89 9.70 17.18
N SER A 94 6.28 8.93 18.09
CA SER A 94 5.64 7.66 17.73
C SER A 94 4.50 7.84 16.72
N VAL A 95 3.69 8.89 16.91
CA VAL A 95 2.56 9.24 16.05
C VAL A 95 3.05 9.85 14.74
N ALA A 96 4.10 10.68 14.75
CA ALA A 96 4.68 11.22 13.52
C ALA A 96 5.20 10.10 12.61
N LEU A 97 5.88 9.09 13.18
CA LEU A 97 6.36 7.94 12.41
C LEU A 97 5.21 7.12 11.83
N TYR A 98 4.15 6.90 12.61
CA TYR A 98 2.92 6.24 12.14
C TYR A 98 2.25 7.01 10.99
N CYS A 99 2.03 8.32 11.15
CA CYS A 99 1.39 9.13 10.12
C CYS A 99 2.23 9.21 8.84
N LEU A 100 3.56 9.22 8.95
CA LEU A 100 4.46 9.17 7.80
C LEU A 100 4.29 7.87 7.00
N THR A 101 4.11 6.73 7.66
CA THR A 101 3.92 5.45 6.95
C THR A 101 2.52 5.34 6.33
N ILE A 102 1.47 5.90 6.94
CA ILE A 102 0.14 6.03 6.30
C ILE A 102 0.23 6.89 5.03
N LEU A 103 0.88 8.05 5.13
CA LEU A 103 1.08 8.96 4.00
C LEU A 103 1.83 8.27 2.87
N GLY A 104 2.93 7.59 3.20
CA GLY A 104 3.71 6.83 2.24
C GLY A 104 2.89 5.72 1.58
N LEU A 105 2.11 4.94 2.36
CA LEU A 105 1.29 3.84 1.85
C LEU A 105 0.28 4.36 0.82
N PHE A 106 -0.56 5.32 1.21
CA PHE A 106 -1.62 5.80 0.33
C PHE A 106 -1.06 6.62 -0.84
N GLY A 107 -0.03 7.44 -0.61
CA GLY A 107 0.58 8.26 -1.66
C GLY A 107 1.29 7.42 -2.72
N ILE A 108 2.15 6.48 -2.31
CA ILE A 108 2.86 5.59 -3.24
C ILE A 108 1.87 4.69 -3.98
N SER A 109 0.87 4.16 -3.28
CA SER A 109 -0.14 3.30 -3.91
C SER A 109 -1.03 4.03 -4.90
N ALA A 110 -1.45 5.25 -4.59
CA ALA A 110 -2.15 6.12 -5.53
C ALA A 110 -1.27 6.39 -6.76
N LEU A 111 -0.01 6.78 -6.56
CA LEU A 111 0.90 7.09 -7.66
C LEU A 111 1.19 5.87 -8.55
N TYR A 112 1.42 4.70 -7.93
CA TYR A 112 1.62 3.43 -8.64
C TYR A 112 0.43 3.09 -9.54
N HIS A 113 -0.78 3.23 -9.01
CA HIS A 113 -1.99 2.84 -9.73
C HIS A 113 -2.57 3.91 -10.64
N ARG A 114 -2.32 5.20 -10.43
CA ARG A 114 -2.94 6.26 -11.25
C ARG A 114 -2.12 6.60 -12.49
N ARG A 115 -0.79 6.52 -12.42
CA ARG A 115 0.10 6.87 -13.53
C ARG A 115 0.35 5.68 -14.46
N ARG A 116 0.50 5.95 -15.76
CA ARG A 116 1.04 5.01 -16.75
C ARG A 116 2.57 5.08 -16.68
N TRP A 117 3.21 3.92 -16.56
CA TRP A 117 4.66 3.82 -16.34
C TRP A 117 5.30 3.02 -17.48
N SER A 118 6.53 3.36 -17.85
CA SER A 118 7.37 2.45 -18.63
C SER A 118 7.62 1.16 -17.84
N PRO A 119 8.02 0.04 -18.48
CA PRO A 119 8.25 -1.23 -17.78
C PRO A 119 9.21 -1.11 -16.59
N ARG A 120 10.28 -0.31 -16.73
CA ARG A 120 11.21 -0.01 -15.63
C ARG A 120 10.55 0.79 -14.51
N GLY A 121 9.82 1.86 -14.85
CA GLY A 121 9.12 2.70 -13.87
C GLY A 121 8.07 1.90 -13.10
N TRP A 122 7.34 1.04 -13.78
CA TRP A 122 6.34 0.16 -13.17
C TRP A 122 6.96 -0.80 -12.17
N LYS A 123 8.09 -1.45 -12.52
CA LYS A 123 8.81 -2.34 -11.59
C LYS A 123 9.30 -1.59 -10.35
N ILE A 124 9.78 -0.35 -10.50
CA ILE A 124 10.19 0.49 -9.34
C ILE A 124 8.98 0.82 -8.47
N MET A 125 7.89 1.30 -9.05
CA MET A 125 6.70 1.67 -8.27
C MET A 125 6.04 0.47 -7.61
N LYS A 126 6.03 -0.70 -8.25
CA LYS A 126 5.57 -1.96 -7.63
C LYS A 126 6.41 -2.33 -6.41
N ARG A 127 7.74 -2.14 -6.47
CA ARG A 127 8.62 -2.35 -5.30
C ARG A 127 8.22 -1.44 -4.16
N LEU A 128 8.05 -0.15 -4.44
CA LEU A 128 7.72 0.85 -3.44
C LEU A 128 6.35 0.58 -2.82
N ASP A 129 5.32 0.35 -3.65
CA ASP A 129 3.94 0.09 -3.21
C ASP A 129 3.86 -1.13 -2.29
N HIS A 130 4.44 -2.26 -2.72
CA HIS A 130 4.45 -3.48 -1.91
C HIS A 130 5.34 -3.39 -0.67
N SER A 131 6.39 -2.56 -0.69
CA SER A 131 7.26 -2.30 0.47
C SER A 131 6.56 -1.45 1.52
N MET A 132 5.73 -0.49 1.10
CA MET A 132 5.00 0.37 2.03
C MET A 132 4.03 -0.40 2.92
N ILE A 133 3.51 -1.54 2.49
CA ILE A 133 2.66 -2.40 3.34
C ILE A 133 3.46 -2.86 4.58
N PHE A 134 4.71 -3.30 4.40
CA PHE A 134 5.56 -3.71 5.52
C PHE A 134 5.89 -2.54 6.46
N LEU A 135 6.29 -1.40 5.89
CA LEU A 135 6.61 -0.20 6.68
C LEU A 135 5.38 0.34 7.42
N PHE A 136 4.21 0.28 6.79
CA PHE A 136 2.97 0.71 7.40
C PHE A 136 2.55 -0.19 8.57
N ILE A 137 2.71 -1.51 8.46
CA ILE A 137 2.51 -2.42 9.59
C ILE A 137 3.42 -2.02 10.75
N ALA A 138 4.74 -1.90 10.52
CA ALA A 138 5.69 -1.52 11.58
C ALA A 138 5.40 -0.12 12.16
N GLY A 139 5.07 0.86 11.31
CA GLY A 139 4.70 2.20 11.75
C GLY A 139 3.41 2.22 12.58
N THR A 140 2.45 1.33 12.31
CA THR A 140 1.23 1.17 13.10
C THR A 140 1.53 0.64 14.50
N TYR A 141 2.47 -0.30 14.62
CA TYR A 141 2.91 -0.80 15.92
C TYR A 141 3.62 0.24 16.78
N THR A 142 4.33 1.18 16.17
CA THR A 142 5.15 2.15 16.91
C THR A 142 4.41 2.88 18.04
N PRO A 143 3.26 3.55 17.83
CA PRO A 143 2.54 4.20 18.91
C PRO A 143 2.03 3.20 19.96
N PHE A 144 1.53 2.02 19.59
CA PHE A 144 1.08 1.04 20.58
C PHE A 144 2.23 0.49 21.43
N ALA A 145 3.34 0.14 20.80
CA ALA A 145 4.52 -0.37 21.48
C ALA A 145 5.16 0.67 22.41
N LEU A 146 5.08 1.96 22.04
CA LEU A 146 5.64 3.02 22.85
C LEU A 146 4.68 3.55 23.93
N LEU A 147 3.37 3.51 23.71
CA LEU A 147 2.37 4.19 24.55
C LEU A 147 1.35 3.26 25.22
N ALA A 148 1.18 2.03 24.74
CA ALA A 148 0.15 1.10 25.21
C ALA A 148 0.71 -0.22 25.77
N VAL A 149 2.03 -0.31 25.95
CA VAL A 149 2.74 -1.50 26.42
C VAL A 149 3.90 -1.07 27.33
N ASP A 150 4.25 -1.91 28.32
CA ASP A 150 5.40 -1.68 29.18
C ASP A 150 6.74 -1.73 28.40
N GLN A 151 7.75 -1.03 28.91
CA GLN A 151 8.92 -0.66 28.11
C GLN A 151 9.84 -1.81 27.68
N PRO A 152 10.06 -2.87 28.47
CA PRO A 152 10.77 -4.04 27.96
C PRO A 152 10.04 -4.68 26.77
N THR A 153 8.74 -4.94 26.90
CA THR A 153 7.94 -5.59 25.88
C THR A 153 7.77 -4.72 24.64
N GLY A 154 7.50 -3.41 24.83
CA GLY A 154 7.35 -2.45 23.75
C GLY A 154 8.58 -2.39 22.83
N TYR A 155 9.79 -2.38 23.40
CA TYR A 155 11.02 -2.39 22.61
C TYR A 155 11.26 -3.71 21.87
N TRP A 156 10.91 -4.86 22.47
CA TRP A 156 10.97 -6.15 21.78
C TRP A 156 10.00 -6.23 20.59
N ILE A 157 8.78 -5.72 20.78
CA ILE A 157 7.79 -5.64 19.70
C ILE A 157 8.32 -4.75 18.58
N LEU A 158 8.82 -3.55 18.90
CA LEU A 158 9.42 -2.65 17.92
C LEU A 158 10.56 -3.29 17.13
N ALA A 159 11.51 -3.92 17.82
CA ALA A 159 12.62 -4.60 17.18
C ALA A 159 12.12 -5.71 16.23
N GLY A 160 11.17 -6.53 16.68
CA GLY A 160 10.60 -7.61 15.89
C GLY A 160 9.86 -7.11 14.65
N VAL A 161 8.95 -6.15 14.80
CA VAL A 161 8.11 -5.65 13.69
C VAL A 161 8.92 -4.84 12.68
N TRP A 162 9.88 -4.04 13.12
CA TRP A 162 10.75 -3.30 12.20
C TRP A 162 11.77 -4.21 11.51
N ALA A 163 12.34 -5.21 12.21
CA ALA A 163 13.19 -6.21 11.56
C ALA A 163 12.41 -7.02 10.51
N GLY A 164 11.20 -7.47 10.84
CA GLY A 164 10.31 -8.15 9.91
C GLY A 164 9.92 -7.27 8.72
N ALA A 165 9.63 -5.98 8.96
CA ALA A 165 9.34 -5.04 7.90
C ALA A 165 10.54 -4.82 6.96
N LEU A 166 11.74 -4.61 7.50
CA LEU A 166 12.95 -4.44 6.70
C LEU A 166 13.30 -5.70 5.90
N ALA A 167 13.09 -6.90 6.46
CA ALA A 167 13.21 -8.15 5.73
C ALA A 167 12.20 -8.23 4.58
N GLY A 168 10.95 -7.85 4.82
CA GLY A 168 9.90 -7.78 3.80
C GLY A 168 10.18 -6.76 2.69
N VAL A 169 10.66 -5.57 3.04
CA VAL A 169 11.12 -4.55 2.09
C VAL A 169 12.27 -5.10 1.25
N SER A 170 13.27 -5.73 1.87
CA SER A 170 14.41 -6.33 1.18
C SER A 170 13.98 -7.42 0.20
N LEU A 171 13.00 -8.25 0.58
CA LEU A 171 12.39 -9.25 -0.31
C LEU A 171 11.74 -8.57 -1.53
N LYS A 172 10.97 -7.51 -1.35
CA LYS A 172 10.28 -6.82 -2.45
C LYS A 172 11.22 -6.02 -3.34
N LEU A 173 12.30 -5.46 -2.79
CA LEU A 173 13.35 -4.81 -3.57
C LEU A 173 14.15 -5.83 -4.38
N SER A 174 14.46 -7.00 -3.84
CA SER A 174 15.22 -8.04 -4.57
C SER A 174 14.34 -8.79 -5.58
N TRP A 175 13.07 -9.02 -5.24
CA TRP A 175 12.13 -9.80 -6.05
C TRP A 175 10.78 -9.07 -6.19
N PRO A 176 10.69 -8.08 -7.11
CA PRO A 176 9.47 -7.28 -7.29
C PRO A 176 8.28 -8.07 -7.82
N THR A 177 8.55 -9.10 -8.62
CA THR A 177 7.56 -9.99 -9.22
C THR A 177 7.26 -11.20 -8.33
N ALA A 178 7.69 -11.17 -7.05
CA ALA A 178 7.40 -12.23 -6.09
C ALA A 178 5.88 -12.42 -6.00
N PRO A 179 5.40 -13.67 -6.11
CA PRO A 179 3.99 -13.94 -6.24
C PRO A 179 3.21 -13.51 -5.01
N ARG A 180 1.96 -13.09 -5.20
CA ARG A 180 1.07 -12.62 -4.13
C ARG A 180 0.89 -13.63 -2.98
N TRP A 181 0.91 -14.94 -3.27
CA TRP A 181 0.77 -15.99 -2.26
C TRP A 181 1.94 -16.03 -1.28
N LEU A 182 3.11 -15.49 -1.65
CA LEU A 182 4.24 -15.31 -0.73
C LEU A 182 4.10 -14.02 0.07
N GLY A 183 3.71 -12.92 -0.59
CA GLY A 183 3.61 -11.61 0.07
C GLY A 183 2.50 -11.54 1.12
N VAL A 184 1.29 -12.01 0.79
CA VAL A 184 0.11 -11.86 1.65
C VAL A 184 0.28 -12.54 3.01
N PRO A 185 0.75 -13.81 3.11
CA PRO A 185 1.01 -14.43 4.41
C PRO A 185 2.07 -13.70 5.24
N LEU A 186 3.10 -13.12 4.61
CA LEU A 186 4.11 -12.33 5.33
C LEU A 186 3.51 -11.05 5.92
N TYR A 187 2.65 -10.35 5.17
CA TYR A 187 1.93 -9.19 5.67
C TYR A 187 1.02 -9.54 6.84
N ILE A 188 0.23 -10.62 6.71
CA ILE A 188 -0.68 -11.09 7.76
C ILE A 188 0.12 -11.54 8.98
N GLY A 189 1.14 -12.37 8.82
CA GLY A 189 1.98 -12.84 9.93
C GLY A 189 2.61 -11.70 10.71
N LEU A 190 3.18 -10.70 10.02
CA LEU A 190 3.73 -9.51 10.67
C LEU A 190 2.63 -8.67 11.36
N GLY A 191 1.47 -8.54 10.72
CA GLY A 191 0.31 -7.82 11.23
C GLY A 191 -0.34 -8.47 12.47
N TRP A 192 -0.10 -9.74 12.73
CA TRP A 192 -0.68 -10.48 13.86
C TRP A 192 0.22 -10.53 15.12
N VAL A 193 1.41 -9.91 15.08
CA VAL A 193 2.26 -9.71 16.27
C VAL A 193 1.49 -9.02 17.42
N ALA A 194 0.46 -8.22 17.11
CA ALA A 194 -0.41 -7.52 18.05
C ALA A 194 -1.11 -8.47 19.04
N VAL A 195 -1.32 -9.74 18.68
CA VAL A 195 -1.96 -10.73 19.57
C VAL A 195 -1.21 -10.85 20.90
N PHE A 196 0.12 -10.68 20.89
CA PHE A 196 0.94 -10.77 22.09
C PHE A 196 0.78 -9.59 23.06
N ILE A 197 0.16 -8.48 22.62
CA ILE A 197 0.01 -7.25 23.42
C ILE A 197 -1.45 -6.82 23.60
N LEU A 198 -2.44 -7.66 23.23
CA LEU A 198 -3.86 -7.30 23.34
C LEU A 198 -4.29 -7.07 24.79
N THR A 199 -3.73 -7.82 25.73
CA THR A 199 -3.99 -7.65 27.17
C THR A 199 -3.46 -6.31 27.66
N ASP A 200 -2.26 -5.91 27.24
CA ASP A 200 -1.68 -4.61 27.62
C ASP A 200 -2.50 -3.47 27.06
N ILE A 201 -2.90 -3.58 25.79
CA ILE A 201 -3.76 -2.60 25.13
C ILE A 201 -5.12 -2.47 25.84
N LEU A 202 -5.71 -3.57 26.31
CA LEU A 202 -6.95 -3.53 27.08
C LEU A 202 -6.80 -2.73 28.38
N HIS A 203 -5.73 -2.99 29.15
CA HIS A 203 -5.54 -2.39 30.46
C HIS A 203 -5.01 -0.95 30.39
N ILE A 204 -4.21 -0.62 29.36
CA ILE A 204 -3.55 0.68 29.23
C ILE A 204 -4.32 1.59 28.28
N ALA A 205 -4.57 1.17 27.04
CA ALA A 205 -5.25 2.01 26.05
C ALA A 205 -6.79 1.92 26.12
N GLY A 206 -7.32 0.92 26.83
CA GLY A 206 -8.75 0.74 27.09
C GLY A 206 -9.49 -0.11 26.05
N VAL A 207 -10.72 -0.49 26.41
CA VAL A 207 -11.56 -1.40 25.61
C VAL A 207 -11.84 -0.87 24.19
N THR A 208 -12.02 0.44 24.03
CA THR A 208 -12.27 1.05 22.72
C THR A 208 -11.07 0.87 21.79
N SER A 209 -9.85 1.10 22.29
CA SER A 209 -8.62 0.88 21.52
C SER A 209 -8.46 -0.58 21.12
N LEU A 210 -8.72 -1.51 22.05
CA LEU A 210 -8.68 -2.95 21.77
C LEU A 210 -9.64 -3.34 20.64
N VAL A 211 -10.91 -2.95 20.73
CA VAL A 211 -11.95 -3.30 19.75
C VAL A 211 -11.61 -2.74 18.38
N LEU A 212 -11.18 -1.47 18.32
CA LEU A 212 -10.78 -0.84 17.06
C LEU A 212 -9.54 -1.49 16.44
N LEU A 213 -8.54 -1.84 17.26
CA LEU A 213 -7.34 -2.55 16.80
C LEU A 213 -7.72 -3.94 16.23
N ALA A 214 -8.54 -4.69 16.96
CA ALA A 214 -9.00 -6.02 16.53
C ALA A 214 -9.84 -5.94 15.25
N ALA A 215 -10.81 -5.02 15.20
CA ALA A 215 -11.62 -4.79 14.01
C ALA A 215 -10.76 -4.40 12.80
N GLY A 216 -9.82 -3.47 12.96
CA GLY A 216 -8.89 -3.09 11.90
C GLY A 216 -7.99 -4.25 11.45
N GLY A 217 -7.48 -5.06 12.39
CA GLY A 217 -6.67 -6.24 12.08
C GLY A 217 -7.45 -7.29 11.28
N LEU A 218 -8.71 -7.53 11.63
CA LEU A 218 -9.60 -8.42 10.89
C LEU A 218 -9.92 -7.86 9.50
N LEU A 219 -10.14 -6.55 9.36
CA LEU A 219 -10.38 -5.90 8.07
C LEU A 219 -9.15 -5.99 7.15
N TYR A 220 -7.93 -5.76 7.66
CA TYR A 220 -6.70 -6.00 6.88
C TYR A 220 -6.57 -7.44 6.43
N THR A 221 -6.85 -8.39 7.34
CA THR A 221 -6.79 -9.82 7.02
C THR A 221 -7.81 -10.18 5.93
N ALA A 222 -9.05 -9.72 6.05
CA ALA A 222 -10.09 -9.94 5.06
C ALA A 222 -9.73 -9.33 3.70
N GLY A 223 -9.17 -8.11 3.69
CA GLY A 223 -8.67 -7.46 2.48
C GLY A 223 -7.52 -8.25 1.84
N GLY A 224 -6.54 -8.68 2.63
CA GLY A 224 -5.41 -9.48 2.15
C GLY A 224 -5.86 -10.81 1.55
N ILE A 225 -6.85 -11.47 2.16
CA ILE A 225 -7.47 -12.69 1.63
C ILE A 225 -8.18 -12.39 0.31
N ALA A 226 -9.02 -11.35 0.24
CA ALA A 226 -9.71 -10.95 -0.98
C ALA A 226 -8.74 -10.68 -2.14
N TYR A 227 -7.61 -10.02 -1.84
CA TYR A 227 -6.53 -9.77 -2.78
C TYR A 227 -5.83 -11.06 -3.25
N ALA A 228 -5.54 -11.97 -2.33
CA ALA A 228 -4.90 -13.25 -2.64
C ALA A 228 -5.77 -14.12 -3.55
N ILE A 229 -7.08 -14.21 -3.27
CA ILE A 229 -8.01 -15.09 -4.00
C ILE A 229 -8.63 -14.44 -5.25
N LYS A 230 -8.34 -13.17 -5.55
CA LYS A 230 -8.89 -12.40 -6.68
C LYS A 230 -10.44 -12.26 -6.66
N LYS A 231 -11.05 -12.28 -5.48
CA LYS A 231 -12.52 -12.19 -5.28
C LYS A 231 -12.85 -11.45 -3.97
N PRO A 232 -14.04 -10.82 -3.86
CA PRO A 232 -15.11 -10.72 -4.86
C PRO A 232 -14.87 -9.63 -5.90
N ASN A 233 -15.64 -9.65 -7.00
CA ASN A 233 -15.68 -8.58 -8.00
C ASN A 233 -17.09 -7.98 -8.03
N PRO A 234 -17.44 -7.10 -7.08
CA PRO A 234 -18.82 -6.66 -6.86
C PRO A 234 -19.37 -5.86 -8.04
N TRP A 235 -18.54 -5.11 -8.75
CA TRP A 235 -18.92 -4.39 -9.96
C TRP A 235 -17.85 -4.56 -11.05
N PRO A 236 -17.97 -5.60 -11.90
CA PRO A 236 -17.00 -5.88 -12.96
C PRO A 236 -16.68 -4.65 -13.83
N GLY A 237 -15.39 -4.42 -14.09
CA GLY A 237 -14.90 -3.26 -14.84
C GLY A 237 -14.84 -1.94 -14.06
N THR A 238 -15.46 -1.84 -12.88
CA THR A 238 -15.48 -0.60 -12.08
C THR A 238 -14.86 -0.79 -10.69
N PHE A 239 -15.26 -1.83 -9.97
CA PHE A 239 -14.84 -2.14 -8.61
C PHE A 239 -14.66 -3.66 -8.46
N GLY A 240 -13.40 -4.10 -8.39
CA GLY A 240 -13.01 -5.50 -8.24
C GLY A 240 -12.41 -5.82 -6.87
N TYR A 241 -11.82 -7.00 -6.76
CA TYR A 241 -11.18 -7.51 -5.55
C TYR A 241 -10.08 -6.60 -5.01
N HIS A 242 -9.36 -5.89 -5.89
CA HIS A 242 -8.29 -4.96 -5.53
C HIS A 242 -8.86 -3.70 -4.89
N GLU A 243 -9.99 -3.19 -5.40
CA GLU A 243 -10.69 -2.06 -4.80
C GLU A 243 -11.33 -2.45 -3.46
N VAL A 244 -11.81 -3.70 -3.31
CA VAL A 244 -12.23 -4.24 -2.00
C VAL A 244 -11.06 -4.21 -1.01
N PHE A 245 -9.88 -4.69 -1.43
CA PHE A 245 -8.67 -4.63 -0.61
C PHE A 245 -8.32 -3.19 -0.20
N HIS A 246 -8.32 -2.24 -1.13
CA HIS A 246 -8.08 -0.82 -0.83
C HIS A 246 -9.12 -0.25 0.14
N ALA A 247 -10.40 -0.53 -0.07
CA ALA A 247 -11.46 -0.04 0.81
C ALA A 247 -11.31 -0.57 2.24
N LEU A 248 -11.08 -1.88 2.40
CA LEU A 248 -10.86 -2.49 3.71
C LEU A 248 -9.59 -1.96 4.39
N THR A 249 -8.53 -1.70 3.61
CA THR A 249 -7.28 -1.09 4.10
C THR A 249 -7.53 0.31 4.65
N ILE A 250 -8.34 1.14 3.97
CA ILE A 250 -8.69 2.47 4.44
C ILE A 250 -9.51 2.41 5.73
N VAL A 251 -10.55 1.58 5.79
CA VAL A 251 -11.39 1.45 6.98
C VAL A 251 -10.57 0.94 8.17
N ALA A 252 -9.70 -0.05 7.94
CA ALA A 252 -8.78 -0.55 8.95
C ALA A 252 -7.81 0.54 9.45
N ALA A 253 -7.25 1.36 8.53
CA ALA A 253 -6.37 2.47 8.89
C ALA A 253 -7.10 3.52 9.74
N ILE A 254 -8.37 3.82 9.44
CA ILE A 254 -9.21 4.70 10.26
C ILE A 254 -9.41 4.11 11.66
N CYS A 255 -9.75 2.81 11.78
CA CYS A 255 -9.87 2.16 13.07
C CYS A 255 -8.59 2.27 13.89
N HIS A 256 -7.44 1.98 13.27
CA HIS A 256 -6.15 2.04 13.95
C HIS A 256 -5.74 3.46 14.31
N TYR A 257 -6.03 4.45 13.47
CA TYR A 257 -5.79 5.87 13.77
C TYR A 257 -6.57 6.31 15.01
N ILE A 258 -7.84 5.93 15.11
CA ILE A 258 -8.68 6.25 16.29
C ILE A 258 -8.17 5.47 17.51
N ALA A 259 -7.75 4.22 17.37
CA ALA A 259 -7.14 3.46 18.46
C ALA A 259 -5.84 4.11 18.98
N VAL A 260 -4.99 4.63 18.08
CA VAL A 260 -3.78 5.40 18.44
C VAL A 260 -4.14 6.67 19.20
N TYR A 261 -5.21 7.37 18.81
CA TYR A 261 -5.71 8.52 19.58
C TYR A 261 -6.01 8.12 21.04
N PHE A 262 -6.72 7.01 21.29
CA PHE A 262 -6.97 6.54 22.65
C PHE A 262 -5.68 6.13 23.38
N ALA A 263 -4.74 5.48 22.69
CA ALA A 263 -3.44 5.16 23.26
C ALA A 263 -2.68 6.41 23.71
N VAL A 264 -2.72 7.50 22.94
CA VAL A 264 -2.07 8.78 23.30
C VAL A 264 -2.63 9.38 24.59
N TYR A 265 -3.95 9.34 24.81
CA TYR A 265 -4.57 9.98 25.97
C TYR A 265 -4.68 9.10 27.22
N ASN A 266 -4.62 7.78 27.06
CA ASN A 266 -4.68 6.84 28.18
C ASN A 266 -3.30 6.34 28.64
N SER A 267 -2.23 6.68 27.90
CA SER A 267 -0.88 6.20 28.20
C SER A 267 -0.32 6.75 29.52
N PRO A 268 0.24 5.89 30.39
CA PRO A 268 1.03 6.31 31.54
C PRO A 268 2.52 6.55 31.20
N PHE A 269 2.91 6.44 29.93
CA PHE A 269 4.32 6.43 29.50
C PHE A 269 4.77 7.71 28.77
N LEU A 270 4.00 8.80 28.88
CA LEU A 270 4.19 10.07 28.17
C LEU A 270 5.43 10.86 28.61
#